data_AF-A0A4Y2C312-F1
#
_entry.id   AF-A0A4Y2C312-F1
#
_cell.length_a   1.000
_cell.length_b   1.000
_cell.length_c   1.000
_cell.angle_alpha   90.00
_cell.angle_beta   90.00
_cell.angle_gamma   90.00
#
_symmetry.space_group_name_H-M   'P 1'
#
loop_
_entity.id
_entity.type
_entity.pdbx_description
1 polymer ?
#
loop_
_entity_poly.entity_id
_entity_poly.type
_entity_poly.pdbx_seq_one_letter_code
_entity_poly.pdbx_strand_id
1 'polypeptide(L)'
;MEKAQEILKKLNVECDASFSSGWLHKFKLRHSITGKTVSGESGDDDCETVEDCIQNQFPNLIKRYEQKDIFNADETGLFYNLLPSKTLALKSDTCHGRRKSNVRLTVLWCANADGSEKLPPLIIGKLKES
;
A
#
# COMPACT_ATOMS: atom_id res chain seq x y z
N MET A 1 19.71 -15.98 1.82
CA MET A 1 21.07 -16.40 2.23
C MET A 1 21.93 -16.69 1.01
N GLU A 2 21.40 -17.33 -0.03
CA GLU A 2 22.05 -17.52 -1.35
C GLU A 2 22.67 -16.24 -1.93
N LYS A 3 21.95 -15.11 -1.92
CA LYS A 3 22.50 -13.83 -2.41
C LYS A 3 23.75 -13.35 -1.65
N ALA A 4 23.85 -13.62 -0.35
CA ALA A 4 25.03 -13.24 0.44
C ALA A 4 26.24 -14.09 0.03
N GLN A 5 26.03 -15.38 -0.24
CA GLN A 5 27.08 -16.27 -0.76
C GLN A 5 27.49 -15.90 -2.19
N GLU A 6 26.56 -15.46 -3.03
CA GLU A 6 26.86 -14.98 -4.39
C GLU A 6 27.73 -13.71 -4.36
N ILE A 7 27.44 -12.75 -3.46
CA ILE A 7 28.26 -11.55 -3.27
C ILE A 7 29.65 -11.90 -2.75
N LEU A 8 29.75 -12.84 -1.81
CA LEU A 8 31.04 -13.30 -1.29
C LEU A 8 31.93 -13.88 -2.41
N LYS A 9 31.34 -14.71 -3.28
CA LYS A 9 32.02 -15.24 -4.48
C LYS A 9 32.47 -14.14 -5.43
N LYS A 10 31.63 -13.11 -5.66
CA LYS A 10 31.98 -11.96 -6.51
C LYS A 10 33.10 -11.09 -5.94
N LEU A 11 33.22 -11.00 -4.63
CA LEU A 11 34.26 -10.24 -3.94
C LEU A 11 35.57 -11.04 -3.75
N ASN A 12 35.62 -12.28 -4.25
CA ASN A 12 36.78 -13.18 -4.17
C ASN A 12 37.32 -13.38 -2.73
N VAL A 13 36.41 -13.33 -1.74
CA VAL A 13 36.74 -13.56 -0.32
C VAL A 13 36.50 -15.03 -0.03
N GLU A 14 37.58 -15.80 0.14
CA GLU A 14 37.52 -17.18 0.62
C GLU A 14 37.30 -17.18 2.14
N CYS A 15 36.04 -17.14 2.57
CA CYS A 15 35.70 -17.39 3.97
C CYS A 15 34.58 -18.41 4.08
N ASP A 16 34.71 -19.33 5.04
CA ASP A 16 33.74 -20.40 5.31
C ASP A 16 32.56 -19.87 6.15
N ALA A 17 32.03 -18.72 5.74
CA ALA A 17 30.97 -18.03 6.48
C ALA A 17 29.63 -18.73 6.27
N SER A 18 29.13 -19.35 7.34
CA SER A 18 27.74 -19.82 7.40
C SER A 18 26.81 -18.63 7.68
N PHE A 19 26.13 -18.19 6.63
CA PHE A 19 25.13 -17.16 6.75
C PHE A 19 23.82 -17.79 7.25
N SER A 20 23.52 -17.60 8.55
CA SER A 20 22.28 -18.04 9.18
C SER A 20 21.24 -16.91 9.29
N SER A 21 19.98 -17.26 9.56
CA SER A 21 18.93 -16.27 9.86
C SER A 21 19.33 -15.34 11.01
N GLY A 22 20.05 -15.88 12.01
CA GLY A 22 20.62 -15.11 13.12
C GLY A 22 21.71 -14.13 12.68
N TRP A 23 22.59 -14.51 11.73
CA TRP A 23 23.57 -13.58 11.15
C TRP A 23 22.87 -12.43 10.43
N LEU A 24 21.86 -12.72 9.62
CA LEU A 24 21.10 -11.69 8.90
C LEU A 24 20.39 -10.72 9.86
N HIS A 25 19.83 -11.25 10.96
CA HIS A 25 19.19 -10.43 11.98
C HIS A 25 20.20 -9.49 12.66
N LYS A 26 21.36 -10.00 13.10
CA LYS A 26 22.42 -9.19 13.71
C LYS A 26 23.02 -8.18 12.74
N PHE A 27 23.16 -8.54 11.46
CA PHE A 27 23.62 -7.64 10.41
C PHE A 27 22.64 -6.46 10.22
N LYS A 28 21.35 -6.76 10.12
CA LYS A 28 20.30 -5.73 10.03
C LYS A 28 20.34 -4.79 11.24
N LEU A 29 20.48 -5.33 12.46
CA LEU A 29 20.60 -4.53 13.68
C LEU A 29 21.85 -3.63 13.67
N ARG A 30 23.01 -4.17 13.30
CA ARG A 30 24.27 -3.41 13.28
C ARG A 30 24.26 -2.25 12.29
N HIS A 31 23.57 -2.42 11.17
CA HIS A 31 23.51 -1.42 10.10
C HIS A 31 22.17 -0.67 10.06
N SER A 32 21.35 -0.76 11.11
CA SER A 32 20.05 -0.08 11.22
C SER A 32 19.09 -0.34 10.04
N ILE A 33 19.18 -1.52 9.42
CA ILE A 33 18.36 -1.90 8.26
C ILE A 33 17.02 -2.43 8.78
N THR A 34 15.98 -1.61 8.68
CA THR A 34 14.62 -1.97 9.08
C THR A 34 13.73 -2.15 7.86
N GLY A 35 12.92 -3.21 7.85
CA GLY A 35 11.87 -3.37 6.83
C GLY A 35 10.74 -2.40 7.12
N LYS A 36 10.61 -1.35 6.31
CA LYS A 36 9.46 -0.44 6.36
C LYS A 36 8.46 -0.87 5.30
N THR A 37 7.18 -0.89 5.64
CA THR A 37 6.10 -0.94 4.66
C THR A 37 6.00 0.45 4.04
N VAL A 38 6.14 0.55 2.72
CA VAL A 38 5.92 1.80 2.00
C VAL A 38 4.41 2.07 2.04
N SER A 39 3.97 3.01 2.88
CA SER A 39 2.65 3.63 2.71
C SER A 39 2.75 4.59 1.53
N GLY A 40 1.69 4.63 0.71
CA GLY A 40 1.69 5.19 -0.63
C GLY A 40 1.85 6.69 -0.77
N GLU A 41 2.08 7.43 0.32
CA GLU A 41 2.26 8.88 0.27
C GLU A 41 3.43 9.27 1.19
N SER A 42 4.58 9.48 0.57
CA SER A 42 5.62 10.34 1.12
C SER A 42 5.80 11.47 0.12
N GLY A 43 4.89 12.45 0.17
CA GLY A 43 5.17 13.77 -0.36
C GLY A 43 6.28 14.37 0.49
N ASP A 44 7.37 14.76 -0.15
CA ASP A 44 8.41 15.59 0.46
C ASP A 44 7.85 17.02 0.45
N ASP A 45 6.82 17.24 1.26
CA ASP A 45 6.16 18.53 1.40
C ASP A 45 6.75 19.22 2.61
N ASP A 46 7.19 20.47 2.45
CA ASP A 46 7.71 21.31 3.52
C ASP A 46 6.67 21.39 4.64
N CYS A 47 6.84 20.60 5.71
CA CYS A 47 5.85 20.46 6.79
C CYS A 47 5.36 21.82 7.30
N GLU A 48 6.28 22.78 7.45
CA GLU A 48 5.99 24.16 7.90
C GLU A 48 4.87 24.84 7.08
N THR A 49 4.78 24.54 5.78
CA THR A 49 3.76 25.11 4.90
C THR A 49 2.42 24.38 4.97
N VAL A 50 2.45 23.06 5.20
CA VAL A 50 1.25 22.21 5.32
C VAL A 50 0.54 22.49 6.64
N GLU A 51 1.28 22.61 7.74
CA GLU A 51 0.71 22.94 9.04
C GLU A 51 0.06 24.33 9.06
N ASP A 52 0.70 25.34 8.48
CA ASP A 52 0.10 26.68 8.34
C ASP A 52 -1.17 26.65 7.48
N CYS A 53 -1.15 25.90 6.36
CA CYS A 53 -2.30 25.77 5.49
C CYS A 53 -3.48 25.11 6.21
N ILE A 54 -3.24 24.02 6.95
CA ILE A 54 -4.27 23.31 7.72
C ILE A 54 -4.80 24.16 8.88
N GLN A 55 -3.94 24.90 9.58
CA GLN A 55 -4.34 25.66 10.77
C GLN A 55 -4.97 27.02 10.43
N ASN A 56 -4.45 27.72 9.43
CA ASN A 56 -4.78 29.13 9.19
C ASN A 56 -5.56 29.34 7.89
N GLN A 57 -5.29 28.60 6.82
CA GLN A 57 -5.90 28.85 5.51
C GLN A 57 -7.19 28.04 5.34
N PHE A 58 -7.15 26.74 5.66
CA PHE A 58 -8.26 25.81 5.48
C PHE A 58 -9.51 26.20 6.29
N PRO A 59 -9.43 26.55 7.60
CA PRO A 59 -10.60 26.94 8.38
C PRO A 59 -11.25 28.22 7.85
N ASN A 60 -10.44 29.15 7.33
CA ASN A 60 -10.93 30.39 6.74
C ASN A 60 -11.60 30.20 5.38
N LEU A 61 -11.17 29.18 4.62
CA LEU A 61 -11.79 28.79 3.36
C LEU A 61 -13.15 28.11 3.60
N ILE A 62 -13.19 27.10 4.46
CA ILE A 62 -14.42 26.32 4.71
C ILE A 62 -15.52 27.14 5.41
N LYS A 63 -15.16 28.14 6.22
CA LYS A 63 -16.12 29.07 6.87
C LYS A 63 -17.02 29.81 5.88
N ARG A 64 -16.64 29.90 4.61
CA ARG A 64 -17.41 30.58 3.56
C ARG A 64 -18.56 29.73 3.01
N TYR A 65 -18.59 28.45 3.34
CA TYR A 65 -19.55 27.47 2.82
C TYR A 65 -20.34 26.84 3.96
N GLU A 66 -21.59 26.45 3.71
CA GLU A 66 -22.36 25.65 4.65
C GLU A 66 -21.87 24.20 4.63
N GLN A 67 -22.11 23.43 5.70
CA GLN A 67 -21.62 22.04 5.79
C GLN A 67 -22.16 21.15 4.66
N LYS A 68 -23.39 21.39 4.20
CA LYS A 68 -24.00 20.70 3.05
C LYS A 68 -23.28 20.95 1.72
N ASP A 69 -22.54 22.06 1.60
CA ASP A 69 -21.85 22.48 0.39
C ASP A 69 -20.35 22.10 0.40
N ILE A 70 -19.86 21.49 1.49
CA ILE A 70 -18.49 21.02 1.62
C ILE A 70 -18.47 19.52 1.32
N PHE A 71 -17.89 19.13 0.20
CA PHE A 71 -17.76 17.73 -0.21
C PHE A 71 -16.33 17.22 -0.01
N ASN A 72 -16.23 15.97 0.46
CA ASN A 72 -14.98 15.20 0.43
C ASN A 72 -15.15 14.04 -0.55
N ALA A 73 -14.08 13.74 -1.30
CA ALA A 73 -14.04 12.61 -2.21
C ALA A 73 -12.77 11.80 -2.00
N ASP A 74 -12.91 10.47 -2.04
CA ASP A 74 -11.78 9.55 -1.85
C ASP A 74 -11.91 8.29 -2.72
N GLU A 75 -10.77 7.76 -3.15
CA GLU A 75 -10.65 6.61 -4.04
C GLU A 75 -10.32 5.33 -3.28
N THR A 76 -11.03 4.24 -3.58
CA THR A 76 -10.72 2.93 -3.03
C THR A 76 -10.65 1.84 -4.10
N GLY A 77 -9.76 0.87 -3.89
CA GLY A 77 -9.59 -0.29 -4.76
C GLY A 77 -10.50 -1.44 -4.34
N LEU A 78 -11.46 -1.81 -5.20
CA LEU A 78 -12.35 -2.97 -4.99
C LEU A 78 -11.82 -4.21 -5.74
N PHE A 79 -11.48 -5.25 -4.98
CA PHE A 79 -11.05 -6.55 -5.53
C PHE A 79 -12.17 -7.58 -5.43
N TYR A 80 -13.10 -7.55 -6.38
CA TYR A 80 -14.30 -8.41 -6.32
C TYR A 80 -14.04 -9.88 -6.66
N ASN A 81 -12.92 -10.21 -7.32
CA ASN A 81 -12.59 -11.57 -7.75
C ASN A 81 -11.28 -12.08 -7.10
N LEU A 82 -10.99 -11.66 -5.87
CA LEU A 82 -9.80 -12.10 -5.16
C LEU A 82 -10.02 -13.50 -4.59
N LEU A 83 -9.22 -14.47 -5.05
CA LEU A 83 -9.21 -15.80 -4.44
C LEU A 83 -8.55 -15.77 -3.05
N PRO A 84 -9.03 -16.56 -2.07
CA PRO A 84 -8.39 -16.71 -0.78
C PRO A 84 -6.92 -17.10 -0.94
N SER A 85 -6.04 -16.47 -0.16
CA SER A 85 -4.60 -16.75 -0.22
C SER A 85 -4.23 -18.14 0.32
N LYS A 86 -5.14 -18.78 1.06
CA LYS A 86 -5.00 -20.12 1.63
C LYS A 86 -6.34 -20.84 1.49
N THR A 87 -6.29 -22.10 1.06
CA THR A 87 -7.47 -22.98 1.01
C THR A 87 -7.22 -24.12 2.00
N LEU A 88 -8.23 -24.49 2.78
CA LEU A 88 -8.15 -25.70 3.61
C LEU A 88 -8.27 -26.91 2.69
N ALA A 89 -7.29 -27.81 2.76
CA ALA A 89 -7.22 -29.01 1.93
C ALA A 89 -6.90 -30.23 2.79
N LEU A 90 -7.44 -31.39 2.41
CA LEU A 90 -7.09 -32.65 3.05
C LEU A 90 -5.67 -33.05 2.64
N LYS A 91 -4.96 -33.79 3.49
CA LYS A 91 -3.56 -34.22 3.23
C LYS A 91 -3.40 -35.02 1.93
N SER A 92 -4.47 -35.63 1.43
CA SER A 92 -4.50 -36.40 0.18
C SER A 92 -4.76 -35.54 -1.07
N ASP A 93 -5.16 -34.29 -0.91
CA ASP A 93 -5.65 -33.48 -2.02
C ASP A 93 -4.50 -32.74 -2.70
N THR A 94 -4.35 -32.95 -4.01
CA THR A 94 -3.48 -32.13 -4.84
C THR A 94 -4.17 -30.81 -5.17
N CYS A 95 -3.89 -29.77 -4.36
CA CYS A 95 -4.35 -28.41 -4.66
C CYS A 95 -3.60 -27.83 -5.86
N HIS A 96 -4.26 -27.77 -7.00
CA HIS A 96 -3.76 -27.03 -8.15
C HIS A 96 -3.98 -25.54 -7.92
N GLY A 97 -2.89 -24.79 -7.72
CA GLY A 97 -2.94 -23.36 -7.49
C GLY A 97 -3.59 -22.62 -8.67
N ARG A 98 -4.80 -22.09 -8.48
CA ARG A 98 -5.47 -21.27 -9.48
C ARG A 98 -4.80 -19.89 -9.49
N ARG A 99 -4.44 -19.39 -10.68
CA ARG A 99 -3.81 -18.07 -10.85
C ARG A 99 -4.72 -17.00 -10.24
N LYS A 100 -4.19 -16.18 -9.32
CA LYS A 100 -4.97 -15.12 -8.66
C LYS A 100 -5.49 -14.13 -9.71
N SER A 101 -6.82 -14.03 -9.82
CA SER A 101 -7.48 -12.97 -10.59
C SER A 101 -7.37 -11.65 -9.82
N ASN A 102 -6.33 -10.87 -10.13
CA ASN A 102 -6.14 -9.52 -9.57
C ASN A 102 -6.98 -8.49 -10.34
N VAL A 103 -8.27 -8.75 -10.52
CA VAL A 103 -9.17 -7.76 -11.11
C VAL A 103 -9.51 -6.74 -10.04
N ARG A 104 -9.05 -5.50 -10.25
CA ARG A 104 -9.27 -4.35 -9.38
C ARG A 104 -10.16 -3.36 -10.12
N LEU A 105 -11.23 -2.93 -9.46
CA LEU A 105 -12.00 -1.75 -9.85
C LEU A 105 -11.54 -0.59 -8.95
N THR A 106 -11.43 0.61 -9.50
CA THR A 106 -11.29 1.82 -8.70
C THR A 106 -12.67 2.42 -8.50
N VAL A 107 -13.02 2.74 -7.25
CA VAL A 107 -14.29 3.36 -6.90
C VAL A 107 -14.00 4.69 -6.21
N LEU A 108 -14.50 5.79 -6.79
CA LEU A 108 -14.47 7.10 -6.16
C LEU A 108 -15.79 7.32 -5.40
N TRP A 109 -15.65 7.61 -4.11
CA TRP A 109 -16.76 7.99 -3.23
C TRP A 109 -16.73 9.51 -3.02
N CYS A 110 -17.90 10.14 -2.96
CA CYS A 110 -18.01 11.56 -2.64
C CYS A 110 -19.27 11.81 -1.80
N ALA A 111 -19.13 12.56 -0.71
CA ALA A 111 -20.21 12.91 0.20
C ALA A 111 -19.97 14.28 0.83
N ASN A 112 -21.04 14.97 1.23
CA ASN A 112 -20.93 16.24 1.93
C ASN A 112 -20.67 16.08 3.44
N ALA A 113 -20.21 17.15 4.07
CA ALA A 113 -19.71 17.13 5.44
C ALA A 113 -20.81 16.86 6.49
N ASP A 114 -22.06 17.24 6.20
CA ASP A 114 -23.21 16.94 7.08
C ASP A 114 -23.87 15.58 6.80
N GLY A 115 -23.46 14.89 5.74
CA GLY A 115 -23.94 13.57 5.35
C GLY A 115 -25.34 13.55 4.71
N SER A 116 -25.92 14.71 4.39
CA SER A 116 -27.23 14.80 3.73
C SER A 116 -27.19 14.37 2.26
N GLU A 117 -26.03 14.47 1.61
CA GLU A 117 -25.85 14.12 0.21
C GLU A 117 -24.65 13.20 -0.01
N LYS A 118 -24.88 12.14 -0.78
CA LYS A 118 -23.84 11.23 -1.27
C LYS A 118 -23.98 11.09 -2.77
N LEU A 119 -22.92 11.41 -3.50
CA LEU A 119 -22.91 11.27 -4.95
C LEU A 119 -22.88 9.78 -5.35
N PRO A 120 -23.49 9.42 -6.51
CA PRO A 120 -23.35 8.09 -7.07
C PRO A 120 -21.87 7.71 -7.25
N PRO A 121 -21.46 6.49 -6.87
CA PRO A 121 -20.06 6.09 -6.97
C PRO A 121 -19.60 6.05 -8.42
N LEU A 122 -18.45 6.66 -8.72
CA LEU A 122 -17.81 6.53 -10.02
C LEU A 122 -16.92 5.29 -10.01
N ILE A 123 -17.19 4.35 -10.92
CA ILE A 123 -16.47 3.08 -11.01
C ILE A 123 -15.63 3.06 -12.29
N ILE A 124 -14.32 2.92 -12.13
CA ILE A 124 -13.36 2.78 -13.22
C ILE A 124 -12.85 1.34 -13.25
N GLY A 125 -13.16 0.63 -14.33
CA GLY A 125 -12.69 -0.72 -14.61
C GLY A 125 -11.60 -0.75 -15.68
N LYS A 126 -11.06 -1.95 -15.95
CA LYS A 126 -10.13 -2.13 -17.09
C LYS A 126 -10.88 -1.98 -18.41
N LEU A 127 -10.32 -1.19 -19.32
CA LEU A 127 -10.76 -1.14 -20.72
C LEU A 127 -10.57 -2.52 -21.36
N LYS A 128 -11.56 -3.00 -22.12
CA LYS A 128 -11.39 -4.19 -22.96
C LYS A 128 -10.62 -3.74 -24.20
N GLU A 129 -9.41 -4.24 -24.41
CA GLU A 129 -8.78 -4.16 -25.73
C GLU A 129 -9.59 -5.05 -26.68
N SER A 130 -10.08 -4.44 -27.76
CA SER A 130 -10.85 -5.05 -28.84
C SER A 130 -9.95 -5.74 -29.86
#